data_AF-A0A966UM53-F1
#
_entry.id   AF-A0A966UM53-F1
#
_cell.length_a   1.000
_cell.length_b   1.000
_cell.length_c   1.000
_cell.angle_alpha   90.00
_cell.angle_beta   90.00
_cell.angle_gamma   90.00
#
_symmetry.space_group_name_H-M   'P 1'
#
loop_
_entity.id
_entity.type
_entity.pdbx_description
1 polymer ?
#
loop_
_entity_poly.entity_id
_entity_poly.type
_entity_poly.pdbx_seq_one_letter_code
_entity_poly.pdbx_strand_id
1 'polypeptide(L)'
;MNLLSAEAEVLAPLATGWFLEHAWLIPVVPAIAFALIILIGKRLPMKGSELGVASMLASLVLSAGAAYQWIQRVNSASEEQFVEPVIKSWSWWRSGGFDFGIGQHIDGLAVVVLFVVAFISTLVQIYSLEYLRGDRRYTHFFAALTLFSGGM
;
A
#
# COMPACT_ATOMS: atom_id res chain seq x y z
N MET A 1 -36.67 19.18 11.87
CA MET A 1 -35.31 18.62 11.92
C MET A 1 -34.56 19.42 12.99
N ASN A 2 -34.20 18.81 14.12
CA ASN A 2 -33.56 19.56 15.22
C ASN A 2 -32.08 19.80 14.88
N LEU A 3 -31.57 21.01 15.12
CA LEU A 3 -30.17 21.36 14.86
C LEU A 3 -29.18 20.40 15.56
N LEU A 4 -29.54 19.91 16.74
CA LEU A 4 -28.76 18.94 17.51
C LEU A 4 -28.59 17.56 16.83
N SER A 5 -29.53 17.14 15.98
CA SER A 5 -29.40 15.86 15.26
C SER A 5 -28.49 15.99 14.04
N ALA A 6 -28.46 17.16 13.39
CA ALA A 6 -27.55 17.42 12.27
C ALA A 6 -26.09 17.50 12.75
N GLU A 7 -25.83 18.18 13.86
CA GLU A 7 -24.49 18.22 14.47
C GLU A 7 -24.00 16.83 14.91
N ALA A 8 -24.89 15.98 15.44
CA ALA A 8 -24.54 14.62 15.85
C ALA A 8 -24.20 13.69 14.66
N GLU A 9 -24.80 13.91 13.49
CA GLU A 9 -24.53 13.15 12.27
C GLU A 9 -23.21 13.55 11.61
N VAL A 10 -22.87 14.85 11.63
CA VAL A 10 -21.58 15.36 11.14
C VAL A 10 -20.39 14.90 11.99
N LEU A 11 -20.61 14.69 13.30
CA LEU A 11 -19.57 14.25 14.26
C LEU A 11 -19.45 12.72 14.37
N ALA A 12 -20.28 11.94 13.65
CA ALA A 12 -20.20 10.49 13.70
C ALA A 12 -18.87 10.03 13.08
N PRO A 13 -18.05 9.22 13.79
CA PRO A 13 -16.79 8.73 13.26
C PRO A 13 -17.07 7.82 12.06
N LEU A 14 -16.60 8.25 10.89
CA LEU A 14 -16.67 7.45 9.67
C LEU A 14 -15.93 6.13 9.88
N ALA A 15 -16.56 5.02 9.52
CA ALA A 15 -15.97 3.69 9.70
C ALA A 15 -14.62 3.59 8.99
N THR A 16 -13.62 3.07 9.71
CA THR A 16 -12.35 2.64 9.15
C THR A 16 -12.44 1.15 8.86
N GLY A 17 -12.25 0.78 7.60
CA GLY A 17 -12.22 -0.62 7.21
C GLY A 17 -10.83 -1.23 7.36
N TRP A 18 -10.78 -2.57 7.35
CA TRP A 18 -9.52 -3.32 7.56
C TRP A 18 -8.39 -2.92 6.60
N PHE A 19 -8.69 -2.63 5.31
CA PHE A 19 -7.66 -2.27 4.32
C PHE A 19 -7.08 -0.88 4.59
N LEU A 20 -7.89 0.10 4.99
CA LEU A 20 -7.40 1.45 5.31
C LEU A 20 -6.53 1.45 6.57
N GLU A 21 -6.89 0.64 7.57
CA GLU A 21 -6.09 0.50 8.80
C GLU A 21 -4.76 -0.23 8.59
N HIS A 22 -4.68 -1.05 7.54
CA HIS A 22 -3.52 -1.86 7.20
C HIS A 22 -2.88 -1.46 5.86
N ALA A 23 -3.10 -0.23 5.38
CA ALA A 23 -2.56 0.23 4.10
C ALA A 23 -1.03 0.23 4.06
N TRP A 24 -0.36 0.36 5.22
CA TRP A 24 1.09 0.16 5.39
C TRP A 24 1.60 -1.20 4.89
N LEU A 25 0.73 -2.21 4.75
CA LEU A 25 1.11 -3.51 4.17
C LEU A 25 1.39 -3.42 2.66
N ILE A 26 0.78 -2.49 1.94
CA ILE A 26 0.92 -2.34 0.48
C ILE A 26 2.39 -2.18 0.07
N PRO A 27 3.18 -1.24 0.64
CA PRO A 27 4.62 -1.15 0.34
C PRO A 27 5.47 -2.22 1.05
N VAL A 28 5.02 -2.75 2.19
CA VAL A 28 5.79 -3.73 2.98
C VAL A 28 5.80 -5.11 2.32
N VAL A 29 4.71 -5.55 1.70
CA VAL A 29 4.62 -6.82 0.97
C VAL A 29 5.72 -6.97 -0.10
N PRO A 30 5.91 -6.01 -1.03
CA PRO A 30 6.99 -6.08 -2.00
C PRO A 30 8.36 -5.88 -1.34
N ALA A 31 8.49 -5.05 -0.30
CA ALA A 31 9.77 -4.93 0.43
C ALA A 31 10.24 -6.26 1.06
N ILE A 32 9.32 -7.06 1.61
CA ILE A 32 9.62 -8.41 2.11
C ILE A 32 9.95 -9.34 0.95
N ALA A 33 9.19 -9.29 -0.15
CA ALA A 33 9.45 -10.11 -1.33
C ALA A 33 10.84 -9.82 -1.93
N PHE A 34 11.28 -8.57 -1.95
CA PHE A 34 12.64 -8.19 -2.33
C PHE A 34 13.69 -8.90 -1.47
N ALA A 35 13.55 -8.87 -0.15
CA ALA A 35 14.48 -9.55 0.75
C ALA A 35 14.51 -11.06 0.47
N LEU A 36 13.36 -11.67 0.22
CA LEU A 36 13.26 -13.08 -0.17
C LEU A 36 13.92 -13.35 -1.53
N ILE A 37 13.76 -12.48 -2.53
CA ILE A 37 14.41 -12.63 -3.85
C ILE A 37 15.94 -12.59 -3.71
N ILE A 38 16.49 -11.69 -2.88
CA ILE A 38 17.95 -11.64 -2.65
C ILE A 38 18.44 -12.90 -1.93
N LEU A 39 17.75 -13.35 -0.89
CA LEU A 39 18.19 -14.45 -0.03
C LEU A 39 18.03 -15.82 -0.71
N ILE A 40 16.87 -16.08 -1.31
CA ILE A 40 16.49 -17.41 -1.82
C ILE A 40 16.09 -17.40 -3.31
N GLY A 41 16.00 -16.23 -3.96
CA GLY A 41 15.53 -16.14 -5.35
C GLY A 41 16.33 -17.01 -6.33
N LYS A 42 17.64 -17.16 -6.14
CA LYS A 42 18.49 -18.04 -6.98
C LYS A 42 18.17 -19.55 -6.86
N ARG A 43 17.48 -19.97 -5.80
CA ARG A 43 17.10 -21.37 -5.54
C ARG A 43 15.69 -21.70 -6.05
N LEU A 44 14.92 -20.70 -6.48
CA LEU A 44 13.54 -20.86 -6.96
C LEU A 44 13.47 -21.21 -8.46
N PRO A 45 12.40 -21.89 -8.92
CA PRO A 45 12.27 -22.38 -10.29
C PRO A 45 12.33 -21.25 -11.33
N MET A 46 11.67 -20.11 -11.09
CA MET A 46 11.78 -18.92 -11.96
C MET A 46 12.77 -17.86 -11.42
N LYS A 47 13.81 -18.26 -10.68
CA LYS A 47 14.92 -17.39 -10.26
C LYS A 47 14.48 -16.11 -9.50
N GLY A 48 13.34 -16.16 -8.80
CA GLY A 48 12.80 -15.09 -7.96
C GLY A 48 11.72 -14.21 -8.61
N SER A 49 11.41 -14.35 -9.90
CA SER A 49 10.38 -13.51 -10.52
C SER A 49 8.96 -13.81 -10.03
N GLU A 50 8.67 -15.07 -9.68
CA GLU A 50 7.41 -15.48 -9.04
C GLU A 50 7.09 -14.65 -7.80
N LEU A 51 8.07 -14.43 -6.93
CA LEU A 51 7.89 -13.65 -5.70
C LEU A 51 7.62 -12.17 -6.00
N GLY A 52 8.33 -11.61 -6.98
CA GLY A 52 8.10 -10.23 -7.42
C GLY A 52 6.68 -10.05 -7.98
N VAL A 53 6.24 -10.92 -8.89
CA VAL A 53 4.89 -10.84 -9.48
C VAL A 53 3.81 -11.10 -8.44
N ALA A 54 3.96 -12.14 -7.60
CA ALA A 54 2.97 -12.48 -6.58
C ALA A 54 2.83 -11.36 -5.53
N SER A 55 3.93 -10.76 -5.10
CA SER A 55 3.90 -9.65 -4.13
C SER A 55 3.26 -8.39 -4.71
N MET A 56 3.53 -8.06 -5.98
CA MET A 56 2.89 -6.93 -6.64
C MET A 56 1.39 -7.16 -6.85
N LEU A 57 0.98 -8.36 -7.24
CA LEU A 57 -0.44 -8.72 -7.34
C LEU A 57 -1.14 -8.64 -5.98
N ALA A 58 -0.51 -9.12 -4.91
CA ALA A 58 -1.06 -9.00 -3.56
C ALA A 58 -1.22 -7.53 -3.16
N SER A 59 -0.22 -6.69 -3.47
CA SER A 59 -0.26 -5.25 -3.21
C SER A 59 -1.37 -4.55 -3.99
N LEU A 60 -1.60 -4.95 -5.24
CA LEU A 60 -2.69 -4.44 -6.08
C LEU A 60 -4.06 -4.81 -5.50
N VAL A 61 -4.24 -6.03 -4.99
CA VAL A 61 -5.49 -6.44 -4.32
C VAL A 61 -5.71 -5.63 -3.05
N LEU A 62 -4.66 -5.43 -2.24
CA LEU A 62 -4.73 -4.62 -1.02
C LEU A 62 -5.06 -3.16 -1.35
N SER A 63 -4.42 -2.55 -2.35
CA SER A 63 -4.68 -1.17 -2.77
C SER A 63 -6.07 -1.01 -3.38
N ALA A 64 -6.56 -2.00 -4.13
CA ALA A 64 -7.93 -1.99 -4.65
C ALA A 64 -8.96 -2.09 -3.51
N GLY A 65 -8.69 -2.91 -2.48
CA GLY A 65 -9.51 -2.99 -1.27
C GLY A 65 -9.53 -1.67 -0.50
N ALA A 66 -8.38 -1.02 -0.36
CA ALA A 66 -8.27 0.32 0.25
C ALA A 66 -9.03 1.38 -0.57
N ALA A 67 -8.92 1.38 -1.90
CA ALA A 67 -9.66 2.27 -2.78
C ALA A 67 -11.18 2.07 -2.67
N TYR A 68 -11.63 0.82 -2.65
CA TYR A 68 -13.03 0.50 -2.46
C TYR A 68 -13.57 1.00 -1.12
N GLN A 69 -12.83 0.76 -0.02
CA GLN A 69 -13.22 1.27 1.30
C GLN A 69 -13.19 2.79 1.40
N TRP A 70 -12.25 3.45 0.72
CA TRP A 70 -12.22 4.91 0.65
C TRP A 70 -13.44 5.47 -0.08
N ILE A 71 -13.83 4.88 -1.21
CA ILE A 71 -15.04 5.28 -1.94
C ILE A 71 -16.29 5.09 -1.07
N GLN A 72 -16.40 3.97 -0.35
CA GLN A 72 -17.51 3.76 0.58
C GLN A 72 -17.55 4.83 1.67
N ARG A 73 -16.39 5.18 2.24
CA ARG A 73 -16.25 6.22 3.27
C ARG A 73 -16.75 7.58 2.74
N VAL A 74 -16.36 7.96 1.53
CA VAL A 74 -16.81 9.20 0.88
C VAL A 74 -18.31 9.16 0.60
N ASN A 75 -18.84 8.05 0.10
CA ASN A 75 -20.28 7.91 -0.19
C ASN A 75 -21.16 7.90 1.07
N SER A 76 -20.61 7.49 2.21
CA SER A 76 -21.31 7.51 3.51
C SER A 76 -21.25 8.86 4.22
N ALA A 77 -20.39 9.78 3.77
CA ALA A 77 -20.28 11.10 4.37
C ALA A 77 -21.46 11.98 3.93
N SER A 78 -22.00 12.78 4.85
CA SER A 78 -22.99 13.80 4.52
C SER A 78 -22.36 14.92 3.67
N GLU A 79 -23.16 15.66 2.90
CA GLU A 79 -22.65 16.68 1.94
C GLU A 79 -21.78 17.77 2.59
N GLU A 80 -21.94 18.01 3.89
CA GLU A 80 -21.17 19.01 4.66
C GLU A 80 -20.02 18.40 5.49
N GLN A 81 -19.87 17.07 5.51
CA GLN A 81 -18.89 16.38 6.34
C GLN A 81 -17.54 16.24 5.64
N PHE A 82 -16.49 16.78 6.26
CA PHE A 82 -15.12 16.59 5.81
C PHE A 82 -14.66 15.14 6.05
N VAL A 83 -14.13 14.49 5.02
CA VAL A 83 -13.61 13.12 5.11
C VAL A 83 -12.19 13.14 5.67
N GLU A 84 -12.07 12.92 6.97
CA GLU A 84 -10.76 12.89 7.63
C GLU A 84 -9.89 11.70 7.17
N PRO A 85 -8.57 11.92 7.04
CA PRO A 85 -7.62 10.89 6.67
C PRO A 85 -7.41 9.88 7.79
N VAL A 86 -7.09 8.64 7.41
CA VAL A 86 -6.80 7.56 8.37
C VAL A 86 -5.33 7.63 8.76
N ILE A 87 -5.08 8.07 10.01
CA ILE A 87 -3.74 8.24 10.56
C ILE A 87 -3.47 7.12 11.57
N LYS A 88 -2.33 6.46 11.43
CA LYS A 88 -1.81 5.51 12.43
C LYS A 88 -0.35 5.81 12.66
N SER A 89 0.01 6.11 13.90
CA SER A 89 1.37 6.44 14.28
C SER A 89 1.88 5.51 15.38
N TRP A 90 3.17 5.22 15.33
CA TRP A 90 3.90 4.44 16.30
C TRP A 90 5.15 5.22 16.68
N SER A 91 5.42 5.33 17.97
CA SER A 91 6.69 5.91 18.44
C SER A 91 7.83 4.98 18.08
N TRP A 92 8.76 5.46 17.27
CA TRP A 92 9.95 4.70 16.87
C TRP A 92 11.12 4.97 17.84
N TRP A 93 11.33 6.23 18.20
CA TRP A 93 12.41 6.64 19.08
C TRP A 93 12.00 7.83 19.96
N ARG A 94 12.36 7.80 21.24
CA ARG A 94 12.17 8.92 22.17
C ARG A 94 13.50 9.32 22.80
N SER A 95 13.84 10.60 22.77
CA SER A 95 15.01 11.12 23.49
C SER A 95 14.88 12.61 23.78
N GLY A 96 15.25 13.02 25.00
CA GLY A 96 15.40 14.44 25.37
C GLY A 96 14.14 15.30 25.19
N GLY A 97 12.94 14.73 25.27
CA GLY A 97 11.67 15.45 25.05
C GLY A 97 11.15 15.42 23.60
N PHE A 98 11.90 14.84 22.66
CA PHE A 98 11.45 14.60 21.28
C PHE A 98 10.91 13.18 21.13
N ASP A 99 9.73 13.04 20.52
CA ASP A 99 9.15 11.76 20.09
C ASP A 99 9.18 11.67 18.56
N PHE A 100 10.03 10.79 18.03
CA PHE A 100 10.10 10.48 16.61
C PHE A 100 9.19 9.28 16.32
N GLY A 101 8.09 9.53 15.62
CA GLY A 101 7.15 8.51 15.19
C GLY A 101 7.34 8.10 13.73
N ILE A 102 6.97 6.86 13.43
CA ILE A 102 6.70 6.38 12.07
C ILE A 102 5.22 6.05 11.98
N GLY A 103 4.61 6.19 10.81
CA GLY A 103 3.17 6.00 10.67
C GLY A 103 2.71 5.92 9.22
N GLN A 104 1.42 5.74 9.05
CA GLN A 104 0.73 5.92 7.78
C GLN A 104 -0.21 7.13 7.88
N HIS A 105 -0.32 7.85 6.77
CA HIS A 105 -1.29 8.92 6.59
C HIS A 105 -2.03 8.64 5.27
N ILE A 106 -3.26 8.14 5.38
CA ILE A 106 -4.03 7.66 4.24
C ILE A 106 -5.20 8.62 4.00
N ASP A 107 -5.07 9.43 2.96
CA ASP A 107 -6.12 10.29 2.43
C ASP A 107 -6.53 9.83 1.01
N GLY A 108 -7.45 10.55 0.38
CA GLY A 108 -7.94 10.20 -0.95
C GLY A 108 -6.85 10.23 -2.02
N LEU A 109 -5.89 11.16 -1.91
CA LEU A 109 -4.77 11.25 -2.84
C LEU A 109 -3.81 10.07 -2.68
N ALA A 110 -3.44 9.74 -1.45
CA ALA A 110 -2.57 8.61 -1.12
C ALA A 110 -3.16 7.30 -1.64
N VAL A 111 -4.47 7.08 -1.46
CA VAL A 111 -5.16 5.88 -1.95
C VAL A 111 -5.06 5.76 -3.48
N VAL A 112 -5.27 6.86 -4.22
CA VAL A 112 -5.13 6.88 -5.68
C VAL A 112 -3.70 6.57 -6.10
N VAL A 113 -2.71 7.20 -5.45
CA VAL A 113 -1.28 6.98 -5.76
C VAL A 113 -0.88 5.53 -5.48
N LEU A 114 -1.26 4.96 -4.33
CA LEU A 114 -0.99 3.57 -3.98
C LEU A 114 -1.58 2.59 -5.01
N PHE A 115 -2.82 2.83 -5.46
CA PHE A 115 -3.44 2.00 -6.48
C PHE A 115 -2.72 2.09 -7.83
N VAL A 116 -2.38 3.31 -8.28
CA VAL A 116 -1.68 3.53 -9.54
C VAL A 116 -0.29 2.89 -9.53
N VAL A 117 0.47 3.07 -8.45
CA VAL A 117 1.80 2.46 -8.28
C VAL A 117 1.68 0.94 -8.31
N ALA A 118 0.78 0.35 -7.50
CA ALA A 118 0.61 -1.10 -7.47
C ALA A 118 0.18 -1.66 -8.85
N PHE A 119 -0.71 -0.96 -9.56
CA PHE A 119 -1.20 -1.37 -10.88
C PHE A 119 -0.10 -1.32 -11.94
N ILE A 120 0.58 -0.17 -12.08
CA ILE A 120 1.65 0.00 -13.07
C ILE A 120 2.81 -0.93 -12.76
N SER A 121 3.24 -1.03 -11.50
CA SER A 121 4.33 -1.93 -11.11
C SER A 121 3.99 -3.40 -11.37
N THR A 122 2.73 -3.82 -11.18
CA THR A 122 2.29 -5.18 -11.57
C THR A 122 2.44 -5.41 -13.07
N LEU A 123 2.01 -4.47 -13.91
CA LEU A 123 2.17 -4.57 -15.36
C LEU A 123 3.63 -4.62 -15.78
N VAL A 124 4.48 -3.76 -15.19
CA VAL A 124 5.92 -3.73 -15.44
C VAL A 124 6.55 -5.06 -15.03
N GLN A 125 6.12 -5.66 -13.91
CA GLN A 125 6.61 -6.95 -13.45
C GLN A 125 6.28 -8.08 -14.45
N ILE A 126 5.04 -8.12 -14.94
CA ILE A 126 4.57 -9.12 -15.91
C ILE A 126 5.30 -8.94 -17.25
N TYR A 127 5.41 -7.70 -17.74
CA TYR A 127 6.16 -7.38 -18.96
C TYR A 127 7.63 -7.83 -18.86
N SER A 128 8.24 -7.61 -17.71
CA SER A 128 9.65 -7.95 -17.46
C SER A 128 9.93 -9.45 -17.51
N LEU A 129 8.91 -10.32 -17.37
CA LEU A 129 9.09 -11.77 -17.45
C LEU A 129 9.62 -12.21 -18.81
N GLU A 130 9.00 -11.73 -19.88
CA GLU A 130 9.42 -12.06 -21.26
C GLU A 130 10.52 -11.12 -21.75
N TYR A 131 10.49 -9.83 -21.36
CA TYR A 131 11.49 -8.87 -21.80
C TYR A 131 12.93 -9.25 -21.39
N LEU A 132 13.11 -9.83 -20.20
CA LEU A 132 14.43 -10.22 -19.68
C LEU A 132 14.76 -11.70 -19.86
N ARG A 133 14.01 -12.41 -20.70
CA ARG A 133 14.19 -13.84 -20.89
C ARG A 133 15.61 -14.14 -21.38
N GLY A 134 16.34 -14.95 -20.59
CA GLY A 134 17.72 -15.33 -20.89
C GLY A 134 18.80 -14.35 -20.41
N ASP A 135 18.42 -13.25 -19.74
CA ASP A 135 19.40 -12.30 -19.20
C ASP A 135 20.20 -12.90 -18.03
N ARG A 136 21.50 -12.57 -17.97
CA ARG A 136 22.43 -13.02 -16.92
C ARG A 136 22.06 -12.48 -15.53
N ARG A 137 21.50 -11.26 -15.44
CA ARG A 137 21.20 -10.55 -14.19
C ARG A 137 19.71 -10.56 -13.82
N TYR A 138 18.93 -11.49 -14.37
CA TYR A 138 17.48 -11.63 -14.15
C TYR A 138 17.04 -11.45 -12.69
N THR A 139 17.60 -12.22 -11.73
CA THR A 139 17.22 -12.14 -10.31
C THR A 139 17.48 -10.77 -9.68
N HIS A 140 18.57 -10.10 -10.05
CA HIS A 140 18.91 -8.79 -9.47
C HIS A 140 17.97 -7.70 -9.99
N PHE A 141 17.58 -7.78 -11.26
CA PHE A 141 16.58 -6.88 -11.82
C PHE A 141 15.25 -7.02 -11.09
N PHE A 142 14.75 -8.25 -10.95
CA PHE A 142 13.48 -8.50 -10.25
C PHE A 142 13.53 -8.06 -8.78
N ALA A 143 14.66 -8.28 -8.10
CA ALA A 143 14.87 -7.74 -6.76
C ALA A 143 14.78 -6.20 -6.74
N ALA A 144 15.56 -5.52 -7.57
CA ALA A 144 15.58 -4.06 -7.61
C ALA A 144 14.21 -3.46 -7.97
N LEU A 145 13.50 -4.06 -8.93
CA LEU A 145 12.17 -3.62 -9.35
C LEU A 145 11.12 -3.78 -8.23
N THR A 146 11.19 -4.91 -7.52
CA THR A 146 10.29 -5.16 -6.37
C THR A 146 10.63 -4.25 -5.19
N LEU A 147 11.91 -3.96 -4.91
CA LEU A 147 12.30 -2.98 -3.89
C LEU A 147 11.82 -1.58 -4.25
N PHE A 148 12.03 -1.16 -5.50
CA PHE A 148 11.57 0.14 -6.00
C PHE A 148 10.06 0.30 -5.79
N SER A 149 9.28 -0.73 -6.12
CA SER A 149 7.83 -0.70 -5.94
C SER A 149 7.39 -0.68 -4.47
N GLY A 150 8.18 -1.20 -3.53
CA GLY A 150 7.90 -1.08 -2.10
C GLY A 150 8.42 0.20 -1.45
N GLY A 151 9.33 0.92 -2.11
CA GLY A 151 9.87 2.19 -1.61
C GLY A 151 9.11 3.43 -2.09
N MET A 152 8.31 3.29 -3.14
CA MET A 152 7.41 4.33 -3.69
C MET A 152 6.04 4.27 -3.01
#